data_AF-A0A2M7FRL9-F1
#
_entry.id   AF-A0A2M7FRL9-F1
#
_cell.length_a   1.000
_cell.length_b   1.000
_cell.length_c   1.000
_cell.angle_alpha   90.00
_cell.angle_beta   90.00
_cell.angle_gamma   90.00
#
_symmetry.space_group_name_H-M   'P 1'
#
loop_
_entity.id
_entity.type
_entity.pdbx_description
1 polymer ?
#
loop_
_entity_poly.entity_id
_entity_poly.type
_entity_poly.pdbx_seq_one_letter_code
_entity_poly.pdbx_strand_id
1 'polypeptide(L)'
;SAFTSFADVAQEAGFWARVLNFFNPERFDSLARISQINAPLLMLHGKLDGTVPISLGKRLFDAAPPPKQWLSFGEARHSDIDLIAPDVYRQTLQAFMRQHLMPPQALSVQ
;
A
#
# COMPACT_ATOMS: atom_id res chain seq x y z
N SER A 1 4.03 0.51 4.03
CA SER A 1 3.49 1.34 2.93
C SER A 1 3.95 0.87 1.56
N ALA A 2 3.15 1.05 0.50
CA ALA A 2 3.50 0.68 -0.88
C ALA A 2 3.89 1.91 -1.72
N PHE A 3 4.62 1.70 -2.83
CA PHE A 3 5.22 2.76 -3.66
C PHE A 3 5.24 2.40 -5.16
N THR A 4 5.44 3.40 -6.02
CA THR A 4 5.42 3.26 -7.49
C THR A 4 6.66 2.59 -8.06
N SER A 5 7.86 3.06 -7.71
CA SER A 5 9.15 2.49 -8.16
C SER A 5 10.29 2.88 -7.22
N PHE A 6 11.45 2.22 -7.32
CA PHE A 6 12.65 2.67 -6.60
C PHE A 6 13.17 4.01 -7.11
N ALA A 7 13.01 4.30 -8.40
CA ALA A 7 13.37 5.61 -8.94
C ALA A 7 12.56 6.74 -8.30
N ASP A 8 11.27 6.52 -8.08
CA ASP A 8 10.39 7.50 -7.45
C ASP A 8 10.73 7.69 -5.96
N VAL A 9 11.02 6.60 -5.24
CA VAL A 9 11.49 6.69 -3.85
C VAL A 9 12.82 7.45 -3.77
N ALA A 10 13.76 7.16 -4.66
CA ALA A 10 15.05 7.85 -4.71
C ALA A 10 14.91 9.34 -5.08
N GLN A 11 13.95 9.69 -5.94
CA GLN A 11 13.63 11.08 -6.27
C GLN A 11 13.17 11.86 -5.04
N GLU A 12 12.30 11.25 -4.22
CA GLU A 12 11.79 11.85 -2.98
C GLU A 12 12.85 11.89 -1.86
N ALA A 13 13.78 10.93 -1.84
CA ALA A 13 14.87 10.87 -0.85
C ALA A 13 16.02 11.85 -1.10
N GLY A 14 16.08 12.48 -2.28
CA GLY A 14 16.99 13.58 -2.60
C GLY A 14 18.15 13.23 -3.54
N PHE A 15 19.05 14.20 -3.75
CA PHE A 15 20.05 14.16 -4.81
C PHE A 15 20.94 12.92 -4.78
N TRP A 16 21.50 12.58 -3.61
CA TRP A 16 22.42 11.44 -3.50
C TRP A 16 21.72 10.10 -3.74
N ALA A 17 20.49 9.94 -3.24
CA ALA A 17 19.69 8.74 -3.51
C ALA A 17 19.42 8.58 -5.01
N ARG A 18 19.10 9.67 -5.72
CA ARG A 18 18.92 9.66 -7.18
C ARG A 18 20.19 9.26 -7.94
N VAL A 19 21.37 9.74 -7.52
CA VAL A 19 22.65 9.35 -8.12
C VAL A 19 22.92 7.86 -7.92
N LEU A 20 22.72 7.34 -6.71
CA LEU A 20 22.89 5.92 -6.43
C LEU A 20 21.92 5.05 -7.23
N ASN A 21 20.65 5.47 -7.33
CA ASN A 21 19.63 4.73 -8.07
C ASN A 21 19.92 4.67 -9.58
N PHE A 22 20.68 5.61 -10.15
CA PHE A 22 21.09 5.55 -11.56
C PHE A 22 21.87 4.27 -11.89
N PHE A 23 22.63 3.74 -10.92
CA PHE A 23 23.40 2.51 -11.06
C PHE A 23 22.64 1.27 -10.55
N ASN A 24 21.39 1.42 -10.11
CA ASN A 24 20.58 0.31 -9.63
C ASN A 24 19.98 -0.46 -10.82
N PRO A 25 20.38 -1.73 -11.06
CA PRO A 25 19.80 -2.53 -12.14
C PRO A 25 18.33 -2.89 -11.85
N GLU A 26 17.92 -2.91 -10.58
CA GLU A 26 16.55 -3.21 -10.19
C GLU A 26 15.71 -1.92 -10.11
N ARG A 27 14.60 -1.88 -10.85
CA ARG A 27 13.71 -0.71 -10.88
C ARG A 27 12.54 -0.80 -9.90
N PHE A 28 12.18 -2.02 -9.50
CA PHE A 28 10.99 -2.33 -8.71
C PHE A 28 9.74 -1.57 -9.20
N ASP A 29 9.48 -1.61 -10.51
CA ASP A 29 8.42 -0.84 -11.15
C ASP A 29 7.04 -1.45 -10.85
N SER A 30 6.51 -1.09 -9.69
CA SER A 30 5.20 -1.52 -9.22
C SER A 30 4.09 -0.86 -10.03
N LEU A 31 4.31 0.37 -10.50
CA LEU A 31 3.33 1.12 -11.28
C LEU A 31 3.04 0.45 -12.63
N ALA A 32 4.07 -0.08 -13.30
CA ALA A 32 3.89 -0.85 -14.54
C ALA A 32 3.16 -2.19 -14.34
N ARG A 33 3.20 -2.75 -13.12
CA ARG A 33 2.67 -4.09 -12.81
C ARG A 33 1.30 -4.07 -12.15
N ILE A 34 0.94 -3.00 -11.44
CA ILE A 34 -0.26 -3.00 -10.61
C ILE A 34 -1.56 -3.12 -11.40
N SER A 35 -1.56 -2.69 -12.67
CA SER A 35 -2.70 -2.85 -13.58
C SER A 35 -3.04 -4.32 -13.89
N GLN A 36 -2.12 -5.24 -13.63
CA GLN A 36 -2.29 -6.68 -13.89
C GLN A 36 -2.87 -7.43 -12.68
N ILE A 37 -3.11 -6.75 -11.55
CA ILE A 37 -3.70 -7.37 -10.37
C ILE A 37 -5.20 -7.61 -10.62
N ASN A 38 -5.58 -8.88 -10.75
CA ASN A 38 -6.97 -9.31 -10.96
C ASN A 38 -7.65 -9.77 -9.65
N ALA A 39 -7.29 -9.15 -8.52
CA ALA A 39 -7.78 -9.50 -7.20
C ALA A 39 -8.17 -8.25 -6.41
N PRO A 40 -9.09 -8.37 -5.44
CA PRO A 40 -9.38 -7.27 -4.53
C PRO A 40 -8.11 -6.74 -3.85
N LEU A 41 -7.96 -5.43 -3.79
CA LEU A 41 -6.79 -4.76 -3.24
C LEU A 41 -7.13 -3.90 -2.02
N LEU A 42 -6.39 -4.08 -0.93
CA LEU A 42 -6.42 -3.18 0.24
C LEU A 42 -5.04 -2.52 0.40
N MET A 43 -5.00 -1.20 0.44
CA MET A 43 -3.77 -0.43 0.70
C MET A 43 -3.93 0.42 1.96
N LEU A 44 -3.03 0.20 2.92
CA LEU A 44 -2.92 0.93 4.18
C LEU A 44 -1.62 1.75 4.21
N HIS A 45 -1.68 3.02 4.61
CA HIS A 45 -0.50 3.91 4.58
C HIS A 45 -0.52 4.96 5.69
N GLY A 46 0.61 5.17 6.35
CA GLY A 46 0.78 6.25 7.33
C GLY A 46 0.99 7.63 6.69
N LYS A 47 0.27 8.66 7.12
CA LYS A 47 0.45 10.02 6.56
C LYS A 47 1.80 10.63 6.92
N LEU A 48 2.44 10.16 7.99
CA LEU A 48 3.76 10.61 8.45
C LEU A 48 4.88 9.64 8.02
N ASP A 49 4.64 8.83 6.99
CA ASP A 49 5.64 7.94 6.44
C ASP A 49 6.77 8.75 5.77
N GLY A 50 7.90 8.84 6.47
CA GLY A 50 9.12 9.50 5.99
C GLY A 50 10.03 8.59 5.14
N THR A 51 9.70 7.30 5.02
CA THR A 51 10.46 6.36 4.18
C THR A 51 9.83 6.26 2.79
N VAL A 52 8.51 6.16 2.74
CA VAL A 52 7.72 6.12 1.52
C VAL A 52 6.64 7.20 1.58
N PRO A 53 6.84 8.34 0.89
CA PRO A 53 5.86 9.40 0.86
C PRO A 53 4.48 8.91 0.42
N ILE A 54 3.45 9.40 1.09
CA ILE A 54 2.06 8.98 0.82
C ILE A 54 1.61 9.27 -0.62
N SER A 55 2.21 10.26 -1.28
CA SER A 55 1.97 10.58 -2.69
C SER A 55 2.28 9.40 -3.62
N LEU A 56 3.35 8.65 -3.36
CA LEU A 56 3.71 7.46 -4.14
C LEU A 56 2.69 6.34 -3.94
N GLY A 57 2.27 6.11 -2.69
CA GLY A 57 1.22 5.14 -2.38
C GLY A 57 -0.11 5.48 -3.06
N LYS A 58 -0.50 6.76 -3.10
CA LYS A 58 -1.71 7.21 -3.80
C LYS A 58 -1.63 7.03 -5.30
N ARG A 59 -0.55 7.47 -5.93
CA ARG A 59 -0.33 7.28 -7.37
C ARG A 59 -0.42 5.80 -7.76
N LEU A 60 0.16 4.92 -6.94
CA LEU A 60 0.09 3.49 -7.16
C LEU A 60 -1.35 2.97 -7.00
N PHE A 61 -2.05 3.34 -5.92
CA PHE A 61 -3.45 2.97 -5.70
C PHE A 61 -4.36 3.41 -6.84
N ASP A 62 -4.19 4.62 -7.35
CA ASP A 62 -5.01 5.18 -8.43
C ASP A 62 -4.85 4.37 -9.72
N ALA A 63 -3.66 3.85 -10.00
CA ALA A 63 -3.37 2.99 -11.15
C ALA A 63 -3.90 1.54 -11.02
N ALA A 64 -4.27 1.09 -9.82
CA ALA A 64 -4.82 -0.25 -9.61
C ALA A 64 -6.26 -0.39 -10.14
N PRO A 65 -6.66 -1.55 -10.68
CA PRO A 65 -8.05 -1.80 -11.07
C PRO A 65 -8.95 -2.04 -9.84
N PRO A 66 -10.28 -1.82 -9.94
CA PRO A 66 -11.23 -2.20 -8.90
C PRO A 66 -11.45 -3.73 -8.87
N PRO A 67 -11.93 -4.31 -7.74
CA PRO A 67 -12.28 -3.64 -6.49
C PRO A 67 -11.03 -3.30 -5.66
N LYS A 68 -10.95 -2.06 -5.16
CA LYS A 68 -9.81 -1.56 -4.38
C LYS A 68 -10.26 -0.66 -3.23
N GLN A 69 -9.55 -0.73 -2.11
CA GLN A 69 -9.80 0.04 -0.90
C GLN A 69 -8.51 0.73 -0.42
N TRP A 70 -8.65 2.00 -0.03
CA TRP A 70 -7.55 2.81 0.50
C TRP A 70 -7.88 3.27 1.91
N LEU A 71 -6.93 3.12 2.83
CA LEU A 71 -7.00 3.73 4.16
C LEU A 71 -5.67 4.40 4.52
N SER A 72 -5.75 5.60 5.09
CA SER A 72 -4.57 6.31 5.58
C SER A 72 -4.72 6.81 7.01
N PHE A 73 -3.63 6.73 7.76
CA PHE A 73 -3.60 6.94 9.20
C PHE A 73 -2.83 8.21 9.52
N GLY A 74 -3.48 9.16 10.21
CA GLY A 74 -2.94 10.50 10.45
C GLY A 74 -1.58 10.50 11.15
N GLU A 75 -1.48 9.76 12.26
CA GLU A 75 -0.30 9.75 13.14
C GLU A 75 0.69 8.62 12.82
N ALA A 76 0.37 7.72 11.87
CA ALA A 76 1.21 6.58 11.56
C ALA A 76 2.31 6.94 10.56
N ARG A 77 3.46 6.28 10.72
CA ARG A 77 4.65 6.29 9.88
C ARG A 77 4.69 5.01 9.03
N HIS A 78 5.89 4.56 8.66
CA HIS A 78 6.09 3.48 7.69
C HIS A 78 5.59 2.10 8.17
N SER A 79 5.73 1.82 9.46
CA SER A 79 5.64 0.46 10.02
C SER A 79 4.96 0.37 11.39
N ASP A 80 4.17 1.37 11.76
CA ASP A 80 3.55 1.48 13.09
C ASP A 80 2.02 1.63 13.01
N ILE A 81 1.40 1.40 11.86
CA ILE A 81 -0.06 1.51 11.70
C ILE A 81 -0.80 0.60 12.70
N ASP A 82 -0.32 -0.63 12.88
CA ASP A 82 -0.86 -1.62 13.81
C ASP A 82 -0.61 -1.26 15.28
N LEU A 83 0.39 -0.43 15.56
CA LEU A 83 0.66 0.11 16.90
C LEU A 83 -0.17 1.36 17.20
N ILE A 84 -0.29 2.27 16.23
CA ILE A 84 -0.99 3.55 16.36
C ILE A 84 -2.51 3.37 16.32
N ALA A 85 -3.00 2.43 15.51
CA ALA A 85 -4.42 2.18 15.32
C ALA A 85 -4.74 0.67 15.28
N PRO A 86 -4.45 -0.09 16.35
CA PRO A 86 -4.56 -1.55 16.37
C PRO A 86 -5.97 -2.04 16.03
N ASP A 87 -7.00 -1.40 16.58
CA ASP A 87 -8.39 -1.78 16.37
C ASP A 87 -8.83 -1.49 14.94
N VAL A 88 -8.52 -0.31 14.41
CA VAL A 88 -8.85 0.08 13.03
C VAL A 88 -8.14 -0.84 12.05
N TYR A 89 -6.85 -1.11 12.27
CA TYR A 89 -6.06 -2.04 11.46
C TYR A 89 -6.71 -3.43 11.42
N ARG A 90 -7.00 -4.01 12.61
CA ARG A 90 -7.60 -5.35 12.73
C ARG A 90 -8.98 -5.43 12.11
N GLN A 91 -9.84 -4.46 12.40
CA GLN A 91 -11.22 -4.42 11.89
C GLN A 91 -11.24 -4.25 10.37
N THR A 92 -10.37 -3.39 9.82
CA THR A 92 -10.26 -3.19 8.36
C THR A 92 -9.84 -4.49 7.68
N LEU A 93 -8.83 -5.18 8.21
CA LEU A 93 -8.37 -6.45 7.65
C LEU A 93 -9.48 -7.52 7.73
N GLN A 94 -10.13 -7.67 8.88
CA GLN A 94 -11.23 -8.62 9.07
C GLN A 94 -12.42 -8.33 8.16
N ALA A 95 -12.78 -7.05 7.96
CA ALA A 95 -13.84 -6.65 7.06
C ALA A 95 -13.49 -6.97 5.60
N PHE A 96 -12.27 -6.62 5.17
CA PHE A 96 -11.79 -6.90 3.82
C PHE A 96 -11.75 -8.40 3.52
N MET A 97 -11.23 -9.21 4.46
CA MET A 97 -11.20 -10.66 4.32
C MET A 97 -12.61 -11.26 4.25
N ARG A 98 -13.54 -10.83 5.12
CA ARG A 98 -14.94 -11.30 5.05
C ARG A 98 -15.62 -10.93 3.73
N GLN A 99 -15.34 -9.74 3.20
CA GLN A 99 -15.95 -9.25 1.97
C GLN A 99 -15.42 -9.99 0.72
N HIS A 100 -14.15 -10.40 0.72
CA HIS A 100 -13.47 -10.84 -0.51
C HIS A 100 -12.88 -12.25 -0.48
N LEU A 101 -12.70 -12.86 0.69
CA LEU A 101 -12.08 -14.19 0.85
C LEU A 101 -13.02 -15.25 1.44
N MET A 102 -14.12 -14.86 2.10
CA MET A 102 -15.06 -15.84 2.64
C MET A 102 -16.16 -16.19 1.63
N PRO A 103 -16.37 -17.48 1.31
CA PRO A 103 -17.49 -17.88 0.48
C PRO A 103 -18.83 -17.58 1.19
N PRO A 104 -19.93 -17.29 0.46
CA PRO A 104 -21.24 -16.99 1.03
C PRO A 104 -21.81 -18.04 2.01
N GLN A 105 -21.25 -19.24 2.05
CA GLN A 105 -21.77 -20.39 2.81
C GLN A 105 -21.17 -20.55 4.22
N ALA A 106 -20.23 -19.70 4.64
CA ALA A 106 -19.67 -19.77 6.00
C ALA A 106 -20.56 -19.10 7.08
N LEU A 107 -21.72 -18.55 6.70
CA LEU A 107 -22.67 -17.89 7.61
C LEU A 107 -23.85 -18.78 8.02
N SER A 108 -23.78 -20.07 7.75
CA SER A 108 -24.82 -21.05 8.08
C SER A 108 -24.25 -22.26 8.82
N VAL A 109 -23.72 -22.05 10.03
CA VAL A 109 -23.77 -23.06 11.11
C VAL A 109 -23.89 -22.34 12.46
N GLN A 110 -25.11 -22.44 12.99
CA GLN A 110 -25.59 -22.31 14.40
C GLN A 110 -25.51 -20.96 15.10
#